data_AF-A0A4P7H9R3-F1
#
_entry.id   AF-A0A4P7H9R3-F1
#
_cell.length_a   1.000
_cell.length_b   1.000
_cell.length_c   1.000
_cell.angle_alpha   90.00
_cell.angle_beta   90.00
_cell.angle_gamma   90.00
#
_symmetry.space_group_name_H-M   'P 1'
#
loop_
_entity.id
_entity.type
_entity.pdbx_description
1 polymer ?
#
loop_
_entity_poly.entity_id
_entity_poly.type
_entity_poly.pdbx_seq_one_letter_code
_entity_poly.pdbx_strand_id
1 'polypeptide(L)' 'MTDRKSPHPEQPDVHLAVTLRGEQLDFAACLTSALNFVRDHQQRHYLDDVTVIPGGTTGLRRLPGEELYEELQ' A
#
# COMPACT_ATOMS: atom_id res chain seq x y z
N MET A 1 8.36 12.11 13.99
CA MET A 1 7.79 11.15 13.02
C MET A 1 7.51 11.94 11.77
N THR A 2 8.31 11.76 10.72
CA THR A 2 8.18 12.50 9.46
C THR A 2 6.91 12.09 8.75
N ASP A 3 6.09 13.08 8.41
CA ASP A 3 4.94 12.92 7.51
C ASP A 3 5.46 12.41 6.15
N ARG A 4 5.26 11.13 5.85
CA ARG A 4 5.65 10.54 4.56
C ARG A 4 4.68 11.07 3.51
N LYS A 5 5.17 11.85 2.55
CA LYS A 5 4.34 12.41 1.47
C LYS A 5 4.12 11.39 0.36
N SER A 6 2.97 11.49 -0.31
CA SER A 6 2.68 10.69 -1.50
C SER A 6 3.72 10.97 -2.56
N PRO A 7 4.28 9.92 -3.16
CA PRO A 7 5.31 10.13 -4.14
C PRO A 7 4.69 10.46 -5.51
N HIS A 8 3.42 10.08 -5.73
CA HIS A 8 2.53 10.69 -6.73
C HIS A 8 1.35 11.41 -6.06
N PRO A 9 1.50 12.69 -5.64
CA PRO A 9 0.44 13.43 -4.99
C PRO A 9 -0.74 13.76 -5.94
N GLU A 10 -0.57 13.61 -7.25
CA GLU A 10 -1.67 13.75 -8.21
C GLU A 10 -2.60 12.52 -8.25
N GLN A 11 -2.16 11.39 -7.71
CA GLN A 11 -2.95 10.16 -7.68
C GLN A 11 -3.73 10.06 -6.37
N PRO A 12 -4.93 9.45 -6.38
CA PRO A 12 -5.65 9.18 -5.15
C PRO A 12 -4.91 8.13 -4.32
N ASP A 13 -4.85 8.35 -3.01
CA ASP A 13 -4.50 7.30 -2.06
C ASP A 13 -5.67 6.29 -2.01
N VAL A 14 -5.34 5.01 -1.98
CA VAL A 14 -6.24 3.87 -1.79
C VAL A 14 -5.98 3.19 -0.45
N HIS A 15 -7.00 2.52 0.07
CA HIS A 15 -6.89 1.71 1.27
C HIS A 15 -6.33 0.34 0.89
N LEU A 16 -5.17 0.03 1.45
CA LEU A 16 -4.51 -1.26 1.36
C LEU A 16 -4.67 -2.04 2.66
N ALA A 17 -5.37 -3.17 2.61
CA ALA A 17 -5.47 -4.12 3.72
C ALA A 17 -4.46 -5.23 3.52
N VAL A 18 -3.55 -5.39 4.48
CA VAL A 18 -2.47 -6.39 4.46
C VAL A 18 -2.69 -7.38 5.59
N THR A 19 -2.77 -8.66 5.27
CA THR A 19 -2.82 -9.73 6.28
C THR A 19 -1.44 -10.35 6.44
N LEU A 20 -0.91 -10.29 7.66
CA LEU A 20 0.36 -10.90 8.03
C LEU A 20 0.21 -11.73 9.30
N ARG A 21 0.47 -13.04 9.18
CA ARG A 21 0.30 -14.04 10.24
C ARG A 21 -1.10 -14.00 10.86
N GLY A 22 -2.11 -13.76 10.03
CA GLY A 22 -3.50 -13.62 10.45
C GLY A 22 -3.87 -12.28 11.11
N GLU A 23 -2.95 -11.33 11.23
CA GLU A 23 -3.27 -9.95 11.66
C GLU A 23 -3.49 -9.05 10.44
N GLN A 24 -4.61 -8.31 10.45
CA GLN A 24 -4.90 -7.32 9.41
C GLN A 24 -4.28 -5.96 9.78
N LEU A 25 -3.58 -5.37 8.82
CA LEU A 25 -2.94 -4.07 8.89
C LEU A 25 -3.46 -3.19 7.76
N ASP A 26 -4.05 -2.05 8.12
CA ASP A 26 -4.64 -1.11 7.17
C ASP A 26 -3.73 0.08 6.91
N PHE A 27 -3.45 0.33 5.63
CA PHE A 27 -2.60 1.42 5.17
C PHE A 27 -3.27 2.27 4.09
N ALA A 28 -2.84 3.53 4.00
CA ALA A 28 -3.03 4.37 2.84
C ALA A 28 -1.81 4.24 1.92
N ALA A 29 -2.03 4.08 0.63
CA ALA A 29 -0.98 4.13 -0.37
C ALA A 29 -1.50 4.77 -1.65
N CYS A 30 -0.63 5.48 -2.36
CA CYS A 30 -0.85 5.93 -3.72
C CYS A 30 -1.25 4.75 -4.61
N LEU A 31 -2.19 4.98 -5.54
CA LEU A 31 -2.70 3.94 -6.44
C LEU A 31 -1.58 3.16 -7.15
N THR A 32 -0.59 3.83 -7.76
CA THR A 32 0.55 3.16 -8.40
C THR A 32 1.29 2.24 -7.41
N SER A 33 1.65 2.76 -6.24
CA SER A 33 2.41 2.01 -5.24
C SER A 33 1.62 0.83 -4.68
N ALA A 34 0.30 0.98 -4.45
CA ALA A 34 -0.57 -0.10 -4.02
C ALA A 34 -0.65 -1.24 -5.05
N LEU A 35 -0.78 -0.89 -6.34
CA LEU A 35 -0.82 -1.88 -7.42
C LEU A 35 0.51 -2.62 -7.57
N ASN A 36 1.63 -1.90 -7.46
CA ASN A 36 2.96 -2.49 -7.54
C ASN A 36 3.25 -3.37 -6.31
N PHE A 37 2.78 -2.98 -5.12
CA PHE A 37 2.87 -3.79 -3.91
C PHE A 37 2.10 -5.12 -4.04
N VAL A 38 0.87 -5.08 -4.56
CA VAL A 38 0.06 -6.28 -4.82
C VAL A 38 0.77 -7.18 -5.84
N ARG A 39 1.35 -6.61 -6.91
CA ARG A 39 2.09 -7.36 -7.92
C ARG A 39 3.34 -8.03 -7.33
N ASP A 40 4.14 -7.31 -6.54
CA ASP A 40 5.32 -7.87 -5.88
C ASP A 40 4.93 -8.99 -4.91
N HIS A 41 3.85 -8.81 -4.14
CA HIS A 41 3.29 -9.88 -3.32
C HIS A 41 2.90 -11.10 -4.16
N GLN A 42 2.19 -10.93 -5.28
CA GLN A 42 1.82 -12.05 -6.14
C GLN A 42 3.03 -12.82 -6.71
N GLN A 43 4.19 -12.18 -6.83
CA GLN A 43 5.41 -12.83 -7.29
C GLN A 43 6.16 -13.54 -6.15
N ARG A 44 6.12 -12.98 -4.95
CA ARG A 44 7.01 -13.39 -3.85
C ARG A 44 6.30 -14.06 -2.66
N HIS A 45 4.97 -13.94 -2.57
CA HIS A 45 4.10 -14.55 -1.57
C HIS A 45 4.54 -14.36 -0.10
N TYR A 46 5.05 -13.18 0.26
CA TYR A 46 5.52 -12.89 1.62
C TYR A 46 4.42 -12.66 2.67
N LEU A 47 3.23 -12.31 2.20
CA LEU A 47 2.07 -11.94 3.01
C LEU A 47 1.01 -13.04 2.86
N ASP A 48 0.11 -13.16 3.84
CA ASP A 48 -0.99 -14.12 3.74
C ASP A 48 -2.04 -13.66 2.73
N ASP A 49 -2.36 -12.35 2.76
CA ASP A 49 -3.29 -11.72 1.83
C ASP A 49 -2.98 -10.22 1.68
N VAL A 50 -3.27 -9.67 0.50
CA VAL A 50 -3.27 -8.22 0.27
C VAL A 50 -4.47 -7.86 -0.59
N THR A 51 -5.29 -6.96 -0.06
CA THR A 51 -6.51 -6.51 -0.72
C THR A 51 -6.52 -4.98 -0.85
N VAL A 52 -6.90 -4.48 -2.03
CA VAL A 52 -7.16 -3.06 -2.27
C VAL A 52 -8.65 -2.80 -2.03
N ILE A 53 -8.95 -1.99 -1.02
CA ILE A 53 -10.32 -1.65 -0.64
C ILE A 53 -10.68 -0.30 -1.24
N PRO A 54 -11.75 -0.19 -2.06
CA PRO A 54 -12.27 1.10 -2.49
C PRO A 54 -12.88 1.83 -1.28
N GLY A 55 -12.33 2.99 -0.92
CA GLY A 55 -12.79 3.75 0.25
C GLY A 55 -11.86 4.89 0.63
N GLY A 56 -12.26 5.65 1.65
CA GLY A 56 -11.48 6.78 2.16
C GLY A 56 -10.30 6.32 3.01
N THR A 57 -9.13 6.93 2.80
CA THR A 57 -7.88 6.63 3.51
C THR A 57 -7.66 7.48 4.77
N THR A 58 -8.68 8.23 5.18
CA THR A 58 -8.59 9.18 6.30
C THR A 58 -8.27 8.47 7.62
N GLY A 59 -7.16 8.85 8.24
CA GLY A 59 -6.70 8.28 9.52
C GLY A 59 -5.89 7.00 9.39
N LEU A 60 -5.73 6.44 8.19
CA LEU A 60 -4.83 5.31 7.96
C LEU A 60 -3.37 5.77 7.95
N ARG A 61 -2.49 4.89 8.42
CA ARG A 61 -1.04 5.12 8.29
C ARG A 61 -0.62 4.89 6.86
N ARG A 62 0.35 5.66 6.38
CA ARG A 62 0.90 5.45 5.04
C ARG A 62 1.74 4.18 4.95
N LEU A 63 1.68 3.49 3.82
CA LEU A 63 2.44 2.27 3.58
C LEU A 63 3.94 2.53 3.82
N PRO A 64 4.61 1.73 4.67
CA PRO A 64 6.03 1.91 4.89
C PRO A 64 6.85 1.58 3.64
N GLY A 65 7.70 2.50 3.20
CA GLY A 65 8.54 2.28 2.01
C GLY A 65 7.75 2.30 0.72
N GLU A 66 6.61 3.00 0.69
CA GLU A 66 5.79 3.21 -0.50
C GLU A 66 6.59 3.71 -1.71
N GLU A 67 7.62 4.53 -1.47
CA GLU A 67 8.57 5.02 -2.46
C GLU A 67 9.33 3.91 -3.21
N LEU A 68 9.40 2.70 -2.64
CA LEU A 68 10.03 1.54 -3.27
C LEU A 68 9.14 0.91 -4.35
N TYR A 69 7.85 1.24 -4.35
CA TYR A 69 6.85 0.65 -5.23
C TYR A 69 6.44 1.61 -6.36
N GLU A 70 7.24 2.63 -6.67
CA GLU A 70 6.95 3.55 -7.78
C GLU A 70 7.36 3.00 -9.15
N GLU A 71 8.44 2.23 -9.22
CA GLU A 71 9.08 1.82 -10.48
C GLU A 71 9.33 0.30 -10.57
N LEU A 72 8.31 -0.52 -10.28
CA LEU A 72 8.40 -1.94 -10.66
C LEU A 72 8.21 -2.09 -12.18
N GLN A 73 9.31 -1.87 -12.92
CA GLN A 73 9.50 -2.19 -14.34
C GLN A 73 9.38 -3.69 -14.61
#